data_AF-A0A7Z8QH36-F1
#
_entry.id   AF-A0A7Z8QH36-F1
#
_cell.length_a   1.000
_cell.length_b   1.000
_cell.length_c   1.000
_cell.angle_alpha   90.00
_cell.angle_beta   90.00
_cell.angle_gamma   90.00
#
_symmetry.space_group_name_H-M   'P 1'
#
loop_
_entity.id
_entity.type
_entity.pdbx_description
1 polymer ?
#
loop_
_entity_poly.entity_id
_entity_poly.type
_entity_poly.pdbx_seq_one_letter_code
_entity_poly.pdbx_strand_id
1 'polypeptide(L)'
;MVVCGTLRFFAELNLIKKEKGSLNLITCTYPKNNRVAQVLQHLGIFKMLNLNCSITPDRDDVINWKTASGENTDTTKAGEILETQSNLPRKKSKNLYRGVSEAMTNVSQHAYLDIKETAKRKGWWMFCKEENDQIFVAFCDLGAGIPVTLPQSLEKNNEKKLFVQIWKFFFPNRKKLTDGELIRVAIEVKRSRTKKSHRGKGLLDMIKVIEKTKCGNLAIFSNRGIYQYKLDNSNPIENTRNYKYSISGTLILWSLPLKIEGKK
;
A
#
# COMPACT_ATOMS: atom_id res chain seq x y z
N MET A 1 3.02 9.75 -14.46
CA MET A 1 2.98 8.30 -14.22
C MET A 1 2.26 8.09 -12.89
N VAL A 2 1.24 7.24 -12.83
CA VAL A 2 0.49 6.98 -11.60
C VAL A 2 1.35 6.03 -10.74
N VAL A 3 1.93 6.51 -9.64
CA VAL A 3 2.90 5.77 -8.80
C VAL A 3 2.44 4.34 -8.48
N CYS A 4 1.14 4.13 -8.27
CA CYS A 4 0.55 2.82 -8.00
C CYS A 4 0.78 1.83 -9.15
N GLY A 5 0.60 2.27 -10.39
CA GLY A 5 0.82 1.44 -11.58
C GLY A 5 2.29 1.07 -11.75
N THR A 6 3.19 2.02 -11.51
CA THR A 6 4.65 1.80 -11.56
C THR A 6 5.10 0.81 -10.49
N LEU A 7 4.64 1.00 -9.25
CA LEU A 7 4.97 0.12 -8.14
C LEU A 7 4.49 -1.30 -8.41
N ARG A 8 3.27 -1.44 -8.94
CA ARG A 8 2.75 -2.74 -9.34
C ARG A 8 3.57 -3.39 -10.45
N PHE A 9 3.88 -2.65 -11.50
CA PHE A 9 4.73 -3.15 -12.59
C PHE A 9 6.10 -3.61 -12.07
N PHE A 10 6.73 -2.81 -11.22
CA PHE A 10 8.00 -3.14 -10.57
C PHE A 10 7.90 -4.41 -9.70
N ALA A 11 6.83 -4.56 -8.92
CA ALA A 11 6.60 -5.74 -8.10
C ALA A 11 6.49 -7.03 -8.93
N GLU A 12 5.70 -7.01 -10.01
CA GLU A 12 5.55 -8.17 -10.91
C GLU A 12 6.87 -8.53 -11.60
N LEU A 13 7.65 -7.55 -12.08
CA LEU A 13 8.96 -7.82 -12.67
C LEU A 13 9.93 -8.46 -11.68
N ASN A 14 9.97 -7.98 -10.44
CA ASN A 14 10.80 -8.58 -9.39
C ASN A 14 10.37 -10.02 -9.11
N LEU A 15 9.06 -10.28 -9.05
CA LEU A 15 8.53 -11.62 -8.85
C LEU A 15 8.91 -12.56 -10.00
N ILE A 16 8.70 -12.14 -11.26
CA ILE A 16 9.07 -12.95 -12.43
C ILE A 16 10.57 -13.26 -12.42
N LYS A 17 11.41 -12.25 -12.14
CA LYS A 17 12.87 -12.43 -12.05
C LYS A 17 13.24 -13.45 -10.98
N LYS A 18 12.59 -13.39 -9.81
CA LYS A 18 12.80 -14.35 -8.72
C LYS A 18 12.41 -15.76 -9.13
N GLU A 19 11.22 -15.93 -9.74
CA GLU A 19 10.71 -17.25 -10.11
C GLU A 19 11.47 -17.91 -11.26
N LYS A 20 11.98 -17.11 -12.20
CA LYS A 20 12.66 -17.59 -13.42
C LYS A 20 14.18 -17.50 -13.33
N GLY A 21 14.73 -16.88 -12.29
CA GLY A 21 16.17 -16.58 -12.13
C GLY A 21 16.69 -15.49 -13.07
N SER A 22 15.95 -15.13 -14.12
CA SER A 22 16.31 -14.10 -15.11
C SER A 22 15.08 -13.50 -15.77
N LEU A 23 15.26 -12.39 -16.49
CA LEU A 23 14.21 -11.76 -17.32
C LEU A 23 14.51 -11.87 -18.83
N ASN A 24 15.33 -12.84 -19.25
CA ASN A 24 15.82 -12.91 -20.64
C ASN A 24 14.74 -13.12 -21.70
N LEU A 25 13.52 -13.54 -21.31
CA LEU A 25 12.37 -13.68 -22.20
C LEU A 25 11.56 -12.38 -22.36
N ILE A 26 11.88 -11.34 -21.60
CA ILE A 26 11.21 -10.04 -21.67
C ILE A 26 12.11 -9.09 -22.45
N THR A 27 11.60 -8.61 -23.59
CA THR A 27 12.25 -7.54 -24.34
C THR A 27 11.67 -6.18 -23.95
N CYS A 28 12.45 -5.12 -24.11
CA CYS A 28 11.99 -3.76 -23.86
C CYS A 28 12.50 -2.85 -24.97
N THR A 29 11.58 -2.09 -25.56
CA THR A 29 11.90 -0.96 -26.42
C THR A 29 12.05 0.28 -25.54
N TYR A 30 13.14 1.03 -25.71
CA TYR A 30 13.37 2.25 -24.93
C TYR A 30 12.17 3.21 -25.06
N PRO A 31 11.62 3.72 -23.94
CA PRO A 31 10.51 4.64 -23.97
C PRO A 31 10.88 5.93 -24.70
N LYS A 32 10.02 6.41 -25.61
CA LYS A 32 10.17 7.74 -26.24
C LYS A 32 10.03 8.89 -25.22
N ASN A 33 9.31 8.65 -24.13
CA ASN A 33 9.10 9.65 -23.10
C ASN A 33 10.26 9.66 -22.10
N ASN A 34 11.01 10.78 -22.04
CA ASN A 34 12.18 10.93 -21.17
C ASN A 34 11.87 10.66 -19.69
N ARG A 35 10.73 11.13 -19.18
CA ARG A 35 10.30 10.88 -17.79
C ARG A 35 10.13 9.38 -17.52
N VAL A 36 9.55 8.64 -18.47
CA VAL A 36 9.40 7.18 -18.35
C VAL A 36 10.76 6.49 -18.38
N ALA A 37 11.64 6.88 -19.30
CA ALA A 37 13.00 6.32 -19.39
C ALA A 37 13.78 6.54 -18.08
N GLN A 38 13.74 7.75 -17.52
CA GLN A 38 14.37 8.03 -16.23
C GLN A 38 13.77 7.20 -15.07
N VAL A 39 12.45 7.00 -15.03
CA VAL A 39 11.84 6.12 -14.01
C VAL A 39 12.34 4.68 -14.14
N LEU A 40 12.37 4.12 -15.35
CA LEU A 40 12.86 2.74 -15.55
C LEU A 40 14.34 2.61 -15.19
N GLN A 41 15.15 3.63 -15.51
CA GLN A 41 16.57 3.68 -15.14
C GLN A 41 16.75 3.79 -13.62
N HIS A 42 16.03 4.72 -12.98
CA HIS A 42 16.08 4.95 -11.52
C HIS A 42 15.68 3.72 -10.72
N LEU A 43 14.67 2.98 -11.19
CA LEU A 43 14.24 1.71 -10.58
C LEU A 43 15.16 0.53 -10.91
N GLY A 44 16.20 0.73 -11.73
CA GLY A 44 17.11 -0.33 -12.17
C GLY A 44 16.49 -1.35 -13.13
N ILE A 45 15.33 -1.05 -13.73
CA ILE A 45 14.60 -1.98 -14.59
C ILE A 45 15.38 -2.29 -15.87
N PHE A 46 16.05 -1.30 -16.49
CA PHE A 46 16.91 -1.58 -17.65
C PHE A 46 18.02 -2.57 -17.30
N LYS A 47 18.69 -2.40 -16.15
CA LYS A 47 19.68 -3.35 -15.65
C LYS A 47 19.07 -4.73 -15.38
N MET A 48 17.84 -4.82 -14.83
CA MET A 48 17.15 -6.10 -14.62
C MET A 48 16.88 -6.85 -15.93
N LEU A 49 16.70 -6.12 -17.04
CA LEU A 49 16.46 -6.63 -18.39
C LEU A 49 17.75 -6.79 -19.21
N ASN A 50 18.93 -6.62 -18.60
CA ASN A 50 20.24 -6.63 -19.29
C ASN A 50 20.33 -5.59 -20.43
N LEU A 51 19.66 -4.45 -20.27
CA LEU A 51 19.72 -3.32 -21.20
C LEU A 51 20.58 -2.20 -20.61
N ASN A 52 21.43 -1.63 -21.45
CA ASN A 52 22.23 -0.46 -21.09
C ASN A 52 21.46 0.81 -21.47
N CYS A 53 21.25 1.72 -20.52
CA CYS A 53 20.67 3.04 -20.80
C CYS A 53 21.64 4.10 -20.30
N SER A 54 22.03 5.02 -21.18
CA SER A 54 22.94 6.12 -20.88
C SER A 54 22.26 7.32 -20.21
N ILE A 55 20.92 7.31 -20.09
CA ILE A 55 20.19 8.36 -19.39
C ILE A 55 20.60 8.38 -17.92
N THR A 56 20.94 9.57 -17.43
CA THR A 56 21.10 9.84 -16.00
C THR A 56 19.78 10.39 -15.46
N PRO A 57 19.14 9.73 -14.47
CA PRO A 57 17.96 10.29 -13.82
C PRO A 57 18.32 11.60 -13.10
N ASP A 58 17.65 12.70 -13.46
CA ASP A 58 17.89 14.04 -12.92
C ASP A 58 16.60 14.77 -12.51
N ARG A 59 15.43 14.23 -12.87
CA ARG A 59 14.14 14.83 -12.54
C ARG A 59 13.79 14.61 -11.07
N ASP A 60 13.51 15.68 -10.34
CA ASP A 60 13.04 15.65 -8.93
C ASP A 60 11.86 14.71 -8.71
N ASP A 61 10.91 14.70 -9.65
CA ASP A 61 9.72 13.86 -9.56
C ASP A 61 9.99 12.36 -9.76
N VAL A 62 11.24 12.01 -10.12
CA VAL A 62 11.77 10.65 -10.27
C VAL A 62 12.76 10.32 -9.15
N ILE A 63 13.84 11.09 -9.01
CA ILE A 63 14.98 10.75 -8.13
C ILE A 63 14.66 10.78 -6.63
N ASN A 64 13.61 11.54 -6.25
CA ASN A 64 13.18 11.66 -4.86
C ASN A 64 12.38 10.43 -4.39
N TRP A 65 11.96 9.54 -5.31
CA TRP A 65 11.36 8.27 -4.91
C TRP A 65 12.44 7.30 -4.40
N LYS A 66 12.29 6.88 -3.15
CA LYS A 66 13.05 5.78 -2.54
C LYS A 66 12.25 4.49 -2.59
N THR A 67 12.94 3.35 -2.70
CA THR A 67 12.31 2.05 -2.94
C THR A 67 12.73 1.03 -1.90
N ALA A 68 11.78 0.30 -1.32
CA ALA A 68 12.01 -0.80 -0.39
C ALA A 68 11.27 -2.05 -0.86
N SER A 69 11.82 -3.24 -0.58
CA SER A 69 11.11 -4.51 -0.78
C SER A 69 11.62 -5.60 0.15
N GLY A 70 10.77 -6.59 0.42
CA GLY A 70 11.13 -7.74 1.26
C GLY A 70 10.08 -8.85 1.23
N GLU A 71 10.37 -9.98 1.87
CA GLU A 71 9.50 -11.17 1.88
C GLU A 71 8.98 -11.52 3.28
N ASN A 72 9.69 -11.05 4.31
CA ASN A 72 9.41 -11.37 5.71
C ASN A 72 8.85 -10.15 6.45
N THR A 73 8.43 -10.35 7.71
CA THR A 73 8.06 -9.29 8.66
C THR A 73 9.24 -8.44 9.11
N ASP A 74 10.44 -8.65 8.54
CA ASP A 74 11.57 -7.81 8.86
C ASP A 74 11.29 -6.40 8.35
N THR A 75 11.02 -5.52 9.32
CA THR A 75 10.57 -4.15 9.12
C THR A 75 11.73 -3.17 9.06
N THR A 76 12.97 -3.64 9.27
CA THR A 76 14.21 -2.84 9.24
C THR A 76 14.33 -2.04 7.95
N LYS A 77 14.30 -2.69 6.78
CA LYS A 77 14.42 -2.02 5.48
C LYS A 77 13.34 -0.96 5.23
N ALA A 78 12.12 -1.22 5.66
CA ALA A 78 11.03 -0.24 5.55
C ALA A 78 11.25 0.93 6.52
N GLY A 79 11.74 0.65 7.74
CA GLY A 79 12.11 1.64 8.74
C GLY A 79 13.23 2.54 8.26
N GLU A 80 14.34 1.97 7.80
CA GLU A 80 15.50 2.69 7.25
C GLU A 80 15.09 3.65 6.13
N ILE A 81 14.24 3.22 5.20
CA ILE A 81 13.81 4.09 4.08
C ILE A 81 12.85 5.19 4.54
N LEU A 82 12.04 4.95 5.57
CA LEU A 82 11.20 5.97 6.18
C LEU A 82 12.01 6.94 7.04
N GLU A 83 13.05 6.47 7.73
CA GLU A 83 13.93 7.26 8.60
C GLU A 83 14.94 8.10 7.80
N THR A 84 15.40 7.60 6.64
CA THR A 84 16.25 8.35 5.71
C THR A 84 15.52 9.50 5.00
N GLN A 85 14.19 9.60 5.12
CA GLN A 85 13.48 10.85 4.83
C GLN A 85 13.74 11.84 5.97
N SER A 86 14.86 12.56 5.86
CA SER A 86 15.51 13.35 6.92
C SER A 86 14.63 14.35 7.66
N ASN A 87 13.47 14.72 7.10
CA ASN A 87 12.62 15.78 7.65
C ASN A 87 11.36 15.26 8.35
N LEU A 88 11.17 13.93 8.47
CA LEU A 88 10.06 13.38 9.22
C LEU A 88 10.25 13.59 10.74
N PRO A 89 9.35 14.32 11.43
CA PRO A 89 9.41 14.38 12.89
C PRO A 89 9.31 12.97 13.49
N ARG A 90 10.16 12.64 14.48
CA ARG A 90 10.30 11.28 15.08
C ARG A 90 8.95 10.62 15.43
N LYS A 91 7.97 11.39 15.91
CA LYS A 91 6.62 10.91 16.25
C LYS A 91 5.77 10.57 15.02
N LYS A 92 5.92 11.30 13.90
CA LYS A 92 5.27 11.00 12.62
C LYS A 92 5.92 9.80 11.94
N SER A 93 7.25 9.74 11.93
CA SER A 93 8.00 8.55 11.46
C SER A 93 7.51 7.28 12.18
N LYS A 94 7.38 7.29 13.52
CA LYS A 94 6.86 6.15 14.29
C LYS A 94 5.44 5.71 13.89
N ASN A 95 4.54 6.66 13.62
CA ASN A 95 3.16 6.33 13.23
C ASN A 95 3.06 5.83 11.80
N LEU A 96 3.82 6.45 10.88
CA LEU A 96 3.95 6.03 9.49
C LEU A 96 4.52 4.62 9.41
N TYR A 97 5.63 4.41 10.12
CA TYR A 97 6.28 3.11 10.30
C TYR A 97 5.32 2.07 10.86
N ARG A 98 4.51 2.41 11.87
CA ARG A 98 3.51 1.46 12.42
C ARG A 98 2.44 1.08 11.39
N GLY A 99 1.98 2.03 10.58
CA GLY A 99 1.06 1.75 9.47
C GLY A 99 1.67 0.82 8.43
N VAL A 100 2.89 1.12 7.98
CA VAL A 100 3.63 0.32 6.99
C VAL A 100 3.98 -1.07 7.54
N SER A 101 4.45 -1.16 8.79
CA SER A 101 4.78 -2.40 9.49
C SER A 101 3.58 -3.34 9.61
N GLU A 102 2.38 -2.81 9.87
CA GLU A 102 1.17 -3.62 9.82
C GLU A 102 0.85 -4.07 8.38
N ALA A 103 0.98 -3.19 7.39
CA ALA A 103 0.77 -3.60 6.00
C ALA A 103 1.69 -4.79 5.66
N MET A 104 2.98 -4.72 6.05
CA MET A 104 3.93 -5.83 5.94
C MET A 104 3.51 -7.08 6.76
N THR A 105 2.92 -6.89 7.93
CA THR A 105 2.40 -8.00 8.76
C THR A 105 1.19 -8.68 8.11
N ASN A 106 0.31 -7.91 7.46
CA ASN A 106 -0.80 -8.49 6.69
C ASN A 106 -0.26 -9.33 5.52
N VAL A 107 0.79 -8.86 4.86
CA VAL A 107 1.49 -9.61 3.80
C VAL A 107 2.01 -10.95 4.31
N SER A 108 2.72 -10.94 5.43
CA SER A 108 3.37 -12.14 5.94
C SER A 108 2.42 -13.15 6.60
N GLN A 109 1.33 -12.69 7.21
CA GLN A 109 0.43 -13.53 8.01
C GLN A 109 -0.85 -13.94 7.29
N HIS A 110 -1.31 -13.16 6.32
CA HIS A 110 -2.67 -13.29 5.78
C HIS A 110 -2.75 -13.21 4.26
N ALA A 111 -1.88 -12.44 3.59
CA ALA A 111 -2.01 -12.21 2.17
C ALA A 111 -1.73 -13.45 1.31
N TYR A 112 -0.90 -14.37 1.78
CA TYR A 112 -0.61 -15.62 1.08
C TYR A 112 -1.22 -16.77 1.88
N LEU A 113 -2.32 -17.32 1.38
CA LEU A 113 -2.89 -18.57 1.88
C LEU A 113 -1.82 -19.67 1.73
N ASP A 114 -1.69 -20.60 2.67
CA ASP A 114 -0.65 -21.66 2.70
C ASP A 114 -0.82 -22.70 1.57
N ILE A 115 -0.72 -22.24 0.33
CA ILE A 115 -0.73 -23.03 -0.90
C ILE A 115 0.66 -22.88 -1.51
N LYS A 116 1.27 -23.99 -1.96
CA LYS A 116 2.64 -24.01 -2.52
C LYS A 116 2.87 -22.96 -3.62
N GLU A 117 1.82 -22.59 -4.35
CA GLU A 117 1.86 -21.66 -5.47
C GLU A 117 1.84 -20.18 -5.03
N THR A 118 1.09 -19.84 -3.97
CA THR A 118 1.06 -18.48 -3.38
C THR A 118 2.32 -18.18 -2.58
N ALA A 119 2.96 -19.19 -1.97
CA ALA A 119 4.20 -19.02 -1.22
C ALA A 119 5.36 -18.47 -2.08
N LYS A 120 5.40 -18.80 -3.38
CA LYS A 120 6.41 -18.28 -4.33
C LYS A 120 6.23 -16.78 -4.62
N ARG A 121 4.99 -16.30 -4.54
CA ARG A 121 4.59 -14.91 -4.79
C ARG A 121 4.79 -13.99 -3.60
N LYS A 122 5.32 -14.52 -2.49
CA LYS A 122 5.50 -13.79 -1.23
C LYS A 122 6.46 -12.62 -1.40
N GLY A 123 5.97 -11.42 -1.14
CA GLY A 123 6.76 -10.20 -1.20
C GLY A 123 5.92 -8.96 -0.94
N TRP A 124 6.59 -7.90 -0.52
CA TRP A 124 6.05 -6.56 -0.47
C TRP A 124 7.03 -5.58 -1.12
N TRP A 125 6.48 -4.52 -1.70
CA TRP A 125 7.24 -3.45 -2.34
C TRP A 125 6.67 -2.11 -1.90
N MET A 126 7.55 -1.13 -1.76
CA MET A 126 7.19 0.20 -1.30
C MET A 126 7.96 1.27 -2.05
N PHE A 127 7.26 2.32 -2.45
CA PHE A 127 7.87 3.59 -2.84
C PHE A 127 7.54 4.66 -1.80
N CYS A 128 8.52 5.46 -1.45
CA CYS A 128 8.37 6.57 -0.52
C CYS A 128 8.99 7.83 -1.14
N LYS A 129 8.36 8.99 -0.96
CA LYS A 129 8.88 10.27 -1.40
C LYS A 129 8.43 11.37 -0.45
N GLU A 130 9.34 12.26 -0.13
CA GLU A 130 9.03 13.55 0.45
C GLU A 130 9.00 14.63 -0.65
N GLU A 131 7.96 15.45 -0.68
CA GLU A 131 7.83 16.61 -1.58
C GLU A 131 6.80 17.59 -1.05
N ASN A 132 7.09 18.89 -1.18
CA ASN A 132 6.17 19.99 -0.83
C ASN A 132 5.60 19.87 0.59
N ASP A 133 6.46 19.62 1.59
CA ASP A 133 6.04 19.38 2.98
C ASP A 133 5.02 18.24 3.15
N GLN A 134 5.01 17.27 2.23
CA GLN A 134 4.21 16.05 2.32
C GLN A 134 5.08 14.81 2.15
N ILE A 135 4.68 13.74 2.83
CA ILE A 135 5.20 12.40 2.58
C ILE A 135 4.18 11.59 1.81
N PHE A 136 4.64 10.92 0.77
CA PHE A 136 3.88 9.98 -0.04
C PHE A 136 4.45 8.58 0.17
N VAL A 137 3.59 7.64 0.52
CA VAL A 137 3.94 6.23 0.66
C VAL A 137 3.01 5.42 -0.22
N ALA A 138 3.58 4.70 -1.18
CA ALA A 138 2.90 3.67 -1.93
C ALA A 138 3.44 2.32 -1.47
N PHE A 139 2.57 1.39 -1.11
CA PHE A 139 2.91 0.04 -0.66
C PHE A 139 2.08 -0.96 -1.45
N CYS A 140 2.67 -2.08 -1.87
CA CYS A 140 1.89 -3.15 -2.48
C CYS A 140 2.38 -4.55 -2.11
N ASP A 141 1.45 -5.49 -2.19
CA ASP A 141 1.69 -6.92 -2.21
C ASP A 141 0.94 -7.58 -3.38
N LEU A 142 1.36 -8.79 -3.72
CA LEU A 142 0.79 -9.61 -4.79
C LEU A 142 0.02 -10.83 -4.22
N GLY A 143 -0.52 -10.70 -3.01
CA GLY A 143 -1.27 -11.75 -2.33
C GLY A 143 -2.73 -11.85 -2.77
N ALA A 144 -3.54 -12.53 -1.96
CA ALA A 144 -4.96 -12.78 -2.20
C ALA A 144 -5.85 -11.53 -2.03
N GLY A 145 -5.33 -10.49 -1.39
CA GLY A 145 -6.05 -9.24 -1.12
C GLY A 145 -7.02 -9.30 0.07
N ILE A 146 -7.44 -8.12 0.53
CA ILE A 146 -8.34 -7.94 1.68
C ILE A 146 -9.68 -8.67 1.48
N PRO A 147 -10.39 -8.56 0.34
CA PRO A 147 -11.70 -9.23 0.17
C PRO A 147 -11.66 -10.74 0.36
N VAL A 148 -10.57 -11.40 -0.05
CA VAL A 148 -10.40 -12.86 0.03
C VAL A 148 -9.95 -13.29 1.43
N THR A 149 -9.11 -12.50 2.09
CA THR A 149 -8.51 -12.84 3.39
C THR A 149 -9.39 -12.44 4.58
N LEU A 150 -10.33 -11.51 4.38
CA LEU A 150 -11.19 -10.99 5.43
C LEU A 150 -12.00 -12.08 6.16
N PRO A 151 -12.68 -13.05 5.51
CA PRO A 151 -13.46 -14.08 6.20
C PRO A 151 -12.63 -14.89 7.22
N GLN A 152 -11.41 -15.28 6.85
CA GLN A 152 -10.49 -16.02 7.72
C GLN A 152 -10.03 -15.17 8.90
N SER A 153 -9.74 -13.88 8.65
CA SER A 153 -9.39 -12.93 9.72
C SER A 153 -10.54 -12.75 10.72
N LEU A 154 -11.78 -12.63 10.22
CA LEU A 154 -12.98 -12.50 11.04
C LEU A 154 -13.23 -13.75 11.88
N GLU A 155 -12.99 -14.94 11.32
CA GLU A 155 -13.11 -16.21 12.05
C GLU A 155 -12.08 -16.32 13.17
N LYS A 156 -10.80 -16.10 12.84
CA LYS A 156 -9.69 -16.16 13.79
C LYS A 156 -9.89 -15.21 14.99
N ASN A 157 -10.51 -14.06 14.75
CA ASN A 157 -10.74 -13.05 15.78
C ASN A 157 -12.14 -13.10 16.41
N ASN A 158 -13.00 -14.06 16.02
CA ASN A 158 -14.40 -14.17 16.45
C ASN A 158 -15.24 -12.90 16.18
N GLU A 159 -15.10 -12.31 15.00
CA GLU A 159 -15.68 -11.02 14.59
C GLU A 159 -16.84 -11.15 13.60
N LYS A 160 -17.24 -12.38 13.22
CA LYS A 160 -18.31 -12.61 12.23
C LYS A 160 -19.61 -11.85 12.56
N LYS A 161 -20.02 -11.83 13.84
CA LYS A 161 -21.24 -11.13 14.29
C LYS A 161 -21.13 -9.60 14.11
N LEU A 162 -20.02 -9.02 14.54
CA LEU A 162 -19.77 -7.57 14.40
C LEU A 162 -19.69 -7.17 12.92
N PHE A 163 -19.03 -7.97 12.10
CA PHE A 163 -18.97 -7.77 10.66
C PHE A 163 -20.37 -7.72 10.03
N VAL A 164 -21.25 -8.67 10.35
CA VAL A 164 -22.63 -8.69 9.83
C VAL A 164 -23.42 -7.47 10.30
N GLN A 165 -23.25 -7.04 11.54
CA GLN A 165 -23.91 -5.82 12.05
C GLN A 165 -23.47 -4.57 11.28
N ILE A 166 -22.16 -4.40 11.07
CA ILE A 166 -21.59 -3.26 10.34
C ILE A 166 -21.99 -3.32 8.86
N TRP A 167 -21.93 -4.49 8.23
CA TRP A 167 -22.41 -4.69 6.87
C TRP A 167 -23.86 -4.23 6.77
N LYS A 168 -24.77 -4.76 7.58
CA LYS A 168 -26.20 -4.38 7.52
C LYS A 168 -26.44 -2.89 7.80
N PHE A 169 -25.61 -2.27 8.65
CA PHE A 169 -25.71 -0.84 8.91
C PHE A 169 -25.33 0.02 7.70
N PHE A 170 -24.18 -0.24 7.08
CA PHE A 170 -23.70 0.55 5.93
C PHE A 170 -24.37 0.18 4.61
N PHE A 171 -24.81 -1.07 4.46
CA PHE A 171 -25.34 -1.62 3.22
C PHE A 171 -26.55 -2.54 3.45
N PRO A 172 -27.66 -2.02 4.02
CA PRO A 172 -28.80 -2.83 4.47
C PRO A 172 -29.45 -3.68 3.37
N ASN A 173 -29.44 -3.19 2.12
CA ASN A 173 -30.10 -3.82 0.99
C ASN A 173 -29.15 -4.66 0.10
N ARG A 174 -27.86 -4.80 0.48
CA ARG A 174 -26.88 -5.57 -0.29
C ARG A 174 -26.89 -7.04 0.12
N LYS A 175 -27.23 -7.93 -0.82
CA LYS A 175 -27.09 -9.40 -0.63
C LYS A 175 -25.64 -9.88 -0.67
N LYS A 176 -24.78 -9.17 -1.39
CA LYS A 176 -23.34 -9.41 -1.51
C LYS A 176 -22.61 -8.09 -1.59
N LEU A 177 -21.53 -7.95 -0.83
CA LEU A 177 -20.67 -6.78 -0.87
C LEU A 177 -19.72 -6.83 -2.06
N THR A 178 -19.46 -5.67 -2.65
CA THR A 178 -18.36 -5.52 -3.61
C THR A 178 -17.00 -5.51 -2.87
N ASP A 179 -15.90 -5.73 -3.59
CA ASP A 179 -14.56 -5.63 -3.00
C ASP A 179 -14.30 -4.27 -2.31
N GLY A 180 -14.76 -3.16 -2.90
CA GLY A 180 -14.63 -1.83 -2.28
C GLY A 180 -15.42 -1.70 -0.98
N GLU A 181 -16.65 -2.23 -0.96
CA GLU A 181 -17.51 -2.26 0.23
C GLU A 181 -16.92 -3.19 1.32
N LEU A 182 -16.32 -4.33 0.94
CA LEU A 182 -15.63 -5.23 1.87
C LEU A 182 -14.44 -4.55 2.55
N ILE A 183 -13.65 -3.77 1.81
CA ILE A 183 -12.55 -2.99 2.39
C ILE A 183 -13.09 -1.98 3.42
N ARG A 184 -14.18 -1.27 3.10
CA ARG A 184 -14.84 -0.34 4.03
C ARG A 184 -15.28 -1.06 5.32
N VAL A 185 -16.02 -2.16 5.20
CA VAL A 185 -16.48 -2.90 6.37
C VAL A 185 -15.30 -3.42 7.21
N ALA A 186 -14.22 -3.89 6.58
CA ALA A 186 -13.02 -4.31 7.30
C ALA A 186 -12.40 -3.18 8.15
N ILE A 187 -12.39 -1.95 7.63
CA ILE A 187 -11.93 -0.77 8.36
C ILE A 187 -12.85 -0.48 9.56
N GLU A 188 -14.16 -0.53 9.37
CA GLU A 188 -15.15 -0.23 10.42
C GLU A 188 -15.17 -1.27 11.55
N VAL A 189 -14.98 -2.56 11.21
CA VAL A 189 -14.77 -3.63 12.21
C VAL A 189 -13.57 -3.28 13.09
N LYS A 190 -12.44 -2.88 12.47
CA LYS A 190 -11.25 -2.46 13.21
C LYS A 190 -11.50 -1.19 14.03
N ARG A 191 -12.28 -0.22 13.52
CA ARG A 191 -12.65 1.03 14.22
C ARG A 191 -13.41 0.73 15.51
N SER A 192 -14.38 -0.17 15.45
CA SER A 192 -15.22 -0.58 16.57
C SER A 192 -14.45 -1.34 17.67
N ARG A 193 -13.34 -2.01 17.33
CA ARG A 193 -12.48 -2.75 18.29
C ARG A 193 -11.59 -1.88 19.17
N THR A 194 -11.44 -0.59 18.86
CA THR A 194 -10.33 0.23 19.38
C THR A 194 -10.27 0.40 20.90
N LYS A 195 -11.29 -0.04 21.63
CA LYS A 195 -11.34 -0.06 23.10
C LYS A 195 -10.67 -1.28 23.78
N LYS A 196 -10.18 -2.31 23.06
CA LYS A 196 -9.81 -3.60 23.73
C LYS A 196 -8.45 -4.28 23.40
N SER A 197 -7.62 -3.81 22.46
CA SER A 197 -6.31 -4.47 22.17
C SER A 197 -5.33 -3.57 21.42
N HIS A 198 -4.01 -3.83 21.50
CA HIS A 198 -2.94 -3.07 20.82
C HIS A 198 -2.45 -3.68 19.48
N ARG A 199 -2.91 -4.87 19.07
CA ARG A 199 -2.50 -5.56 17.82
C ARG A 199 -3.62 -5.52 16.75
N GLY A 200 -3.29 -5.46 15.46
CA GLY A 200 -4.27 -5.63 14.37
C GLY A 200 -4.92 -4.36 13.79
N LYS A 201 -4.39 -3.16 14.07
CA LYS A 201 -5.03 -1.86 13.82
C LYS A 201 -4.54 -1.10 12.58
N GLY A 202 -3.57 -1.59 11.81
CA GLY A 202 -2.75 -0.69 10.98
C GLY A 202 -3.48 0.14 9.91
N LEU A 203 -4.44 -0.41 9.15
CA LEU A 203 -5.23 0.40 8.20
C LEU A 203 -5.99 1.53 8.89
N LEU A 204 -6.56 1.23 10.06
CA LEU A 204 -7.22 2.24 10.88
C LEU A 204 -6.22 3.23 11.48
N ASP A 205 -5.01 2.77 11.82
CA ASP A 205 -3.98 3.65 12.34
C ASP A 205 -3.52 4.68 11.31
N MET A 206 -3.46 4.32 10.02
CA MET A 206 -3.24 5.27 8.93
C MET A 206 -4.33 6.34 8.91
N ILE A 207 -5.62 5.95 8.99
CA ILE A 207 -6.76 6.87 9.06
C ILE A 207 -6.67 7.77 10.29
N LYS A 208 -6.39 7.20 11.47
CA LYS A 208 -6.25 7.97 12.73
C LYS A 208 -5.12 8.99 12.67
N VAL A 209 -4.07 8.72 11.92
CA VAL A 209 -2.98 9.68 11.72
C VAL A 209 -3.46 10.84 10.85
N ILE A 210 -4.21 10.55 9.77
CA ILE A 210 -4.85 11.59 8.95
C ILE A 210 -5.81 12.45 9.80
N GLU A 211 -6.66 11.82 10.61
CA GLU A 211 -7.59 12.51 11.52
C GLU A 211 -6.85 13.42 12.51
N LYS A 212 -5.70 12.96 13.04
CA LYS A 212 -4.86 13.76 13.95
C LYS A 212 -4.14 14.91 13.26
N THR A 213 -3.69 14.72 12.02
CA THR A 213 -3.05 15.78 11.23
C THR A 213 -4.05 16.72 10.59
N LYS A 214 -5.35 16.40 10.65
CA LYS A 214 -6.46 17.11 10.00
C LYS A 214 -6.30 17.26 8.48
N CYS A 215 -5.35 16.55 7.89
CA CYS A 215 -5.01 16.65 6.48
C CYS A 215 -4.29 15.37 6.05
N GLY A 216 -4.71 14.82 4.91
CA GLY A 216 -4.09 13.65 4.30
C GLY A 216 -5.05 12.84 3.44
N ASN A 217 -4.49 11.93 2.65
CA ASN A 217 -5.25 11.06 1.75
C ASN A 217 -4.78 9.62 1.88
N LEU A 218 -5.72 8.69 1.92
CA LEU A 218 -5.50 7.25 1.90
C LEU A 218 -6.35 6.65 0.78
N ALA A 219 -5.73 5.81 -0.05
CA ALA A 219 -6.43 4.95 -1.00
C ALA A 219 -5.94 3.51 -0.82
N ILE A 220 -6.86 2.58 -0.67
CA ILE A 220 -6.59 1.15 -0.54
C ILE A 220 -7.27 0.46 -1.70
N PHE A 221 -6.48 -0.02 -2.65
CA PHE A 221 -6.91 -0.90 -3.70
C PHE A 221 -6.73 -2.34 -3.23
N SER A 222 -7.74 -3.17 -3.41
CA SER A 222 -7.56 -4.60 -3.23
C SER A 222 -8.50 -5.38 -4.12
N ASN A 223 -7.93 -6.32 -4.88
CA ASN A 223 -8.62 -7.01 -5.96
C ASN A 223 -9.32 -6.02 -6.90
N ARG A 224 -10.65 -6.07 -7.02
CA ARG A 224 -11.41 -5.15 -7.90
C ARG A 224 -11.81 -3.86 -7.19
N GLY A 225 -11.63 -3.77 -5.88
CA GLY A 225 -12.17 -2.71 -5.05
C GLY A 225 -11.16 -1.60 -4.76
N ILE A 226 -11.68 -0.40 -4.54
CA ILE A 226 -10.95 0.70 -3.90
C ILE A 226 -11.79 1.27 -2.76
N TYR A 227 -11.11 1.54 -1.65
CA TYR A 227 -11.57 2.42 -0.58
C TYR A 227 -10.70 3.67 -0.57
N GLN A 228 -11.31 4.84 -0.46
CA GLN A 228 -10.60 6.11 -0.36
C GLN A 228 -11.10 6.89 0.85
N TYR A 229 -10.16 7.51 1.55
CA TYR A 229 -10.41 8.41 2.66
C TYR A 229 -9.52 9.64 2.49
N LYS A 230 -10.13 10.81 2.39
CA LYS A 230 -9.45 12.11 2.32
C LYS A 230 -9.97 12.97 3.45
N LEU A 231 -9.08 13.66 4.13
CA LEU A 231 -9.43 14.71 5.07
C LEU A 231 -8.69 15.98 4.69
N ASP A 232 -9.43 17.08 4.67
CA ASP A 232 -8.90 18.43 4.56
C ASP A 232 -9.61 19.30 5.60
N ASN A 233 -8.86 19.69 6.64
CA ASN A 233 -9.33 20.31 7.87
C ASN A 233 -10.44 19.52 8.57
N SER A 234 -11.69 19.81 8.23
CA SER A 234 -12.88 19.29 8.92
C SER A 234 -13.83 18.50 8.02
N ASN A 235 -13.50 18.36 6.74
CA ASN A 235 -14.38 17.71 5.75
C ASN A 235 -13.83 16.33 5.37
N PRO A 236 -14.19 15.26 6.09
CA PRO A 236 -13.84 13.90 5.67
C PRO A 236 -14.65 13.51 4.43
N ILE A 237 -13.95 13.08 3.40
CA ILE A 237 -14.52 12.47 2.20
C ILE A 237 -14.13 11.01 2.21
N GLU A 238 -15.13 10.14 2.18
CA GLU A 238 -14.93 8.69 2.16
C GLU A 238 -15.77 8.09 1.05
N ASN A 239 -15.14 7.28 0.19
CA ASN A 239 -15.84 6.66 -0.93
C ASN A 239 -15.26 5.29 -1.28
N THR A 240 -16.11 4.42 -1.82
CA THR A 240 -15.73 3.12 -2.35
C THR A 240 -16.09 3.04 -3.83
N ARG A 241 -15.30 2.31 -4.62
CA ARG A 241 -15.59 2.01 -6.03
C ARG A 241 -15.07 0.62 -6.38
N ASN A 242 -15.51 0.11 -7.52
CA ASN A 242 -15.00 -1.12 -8.10
C ASN A 242 -14.59 -0.91 -9.56
N TYR A 243 -13.56 -1.63 -9.97
CA TYR A 243 -13.04 -1.67 -11.34
C TYR A 243 -13.38 -2.99 -12.02
N LYS A 244 -13.31 -2.98 -13.36
CA LYS A 244 -13.56 -4.17 -14.20
C LYS A 244 -12.57 -5.29 -13.90
N TYR A 245 -11.30 -4.95 -13.68
CA TYR A 245 -10.21 -5.90 -13.51
C TYR A 245 -9.68 -5.89 -12.08
N SER A 246 -9.29 -7.07 -11.62
CA SER A 246 -8.67 -7.26 -10.30
C SER A 246 -7.19 -6.90 -10.37
N ILE A 247 -6.69 -6.24 -9.33
CA ILE A 247 -5.25 -6.15 -9.10
C ILE A 247 -4.70 -7.40 -8.41
N SER A 248 -5.46 -8.42 -8.02
CA SER A 248 -4.90 -9.67 -7.42
C SER A 248 -3.81 -9.41 -6.36
N GLY A 249 -4.20 -8.73 -5.28
CA GLY A 249 -3.27 -8.19 -4.29
C GLY A 249 -3.86 -6.99 -3.54
N THR A 250 -3.00 -6.31 -2.78
CA THR A 250 -3.35 -5.05 -2.12
C THR A 250 -2.35 -3.97 -2.50
N LEU A 251 -2.85 -2.76 -2.75
CA LEU A 251 -2.04 -1.57 -2.95
C LEU A 251 -2.57 -0.44 -2.09
N ILE A 252 -1.70 0.17 -1.30
CA ILE A 252 -2.02 1.28 -0.41
C ILE A 252 -1.26 2.50 -0.93
N LEU A 253 -1.97 3.61 -1.12
CA LEU A 253 -1.38 4.93 -1.36
C LEU A 253 -1.77 5.83 -0.20
N TRP A 254 -0.78 6.42 0.44
CA TRP A 254 -0.97 7.27 1.60
C TRP A 254 -0.18 8.56 1.45
N SER A 255 -0.79 9.69 1.80
CA SER A 255 -0.15 11.00 1.85
C SER A 255 -0.49 11.72 3.14
N LEU A 256 0.51 12.39 3.72
CA LEU A 256 0.39 13.16 4.96
C LEU A 256 1.23 14.43 4.87
N PRO A 257 0.81 15.53 5.50
CA PRO A 257 1.68 16.68 5.70
C PRO A 257 2.78 16.37 6.73
N LEU A 258 3.99 16.89 6.48
CA LEU A 258 5.18 16.80 7.34
C LEU A 258 5.15 17.84 8.46
N LYS A 259 4.68 19.05 8.18
CA LYS A 259 4.39 20.08 9.19
C LYS A 259 2.95 19.92 9.73
N ILE A 260 2.69 20.41 10.94
CA ILE A 260 1.34 20.53 11.48
C ILE A 260 1.05 22.02 11.48
N GLU A 261 0.00 22.48 10.80
CA GLU A 261 -0.52 23.80 11.10
C GLU A 261 -1.05 23.80 12.54
N GLY A 262 -0.35 24.50 13.43
CA GLY A 262 -0.82 24.80 14.79
C GLY A 262 0.06 24.22 15.91
N LYS A 263 1.14 24.93 16.25
CA LYS A 263 1.20 25.73 17.49
C LYS A 263 2.09 26.94 17.22
N LYS A 264 1.46 28.10 16.98
CA LYS A 264 2.02 29.36 17.48
C LYS A 264 1.77 29.40 18.98
#